data_AF-A0A285UI44-F1
#
_entry.id   AF-A0A285UI44-F1
#
_cell.length_a   1.000
_cell.length_b   1.000
_cell.length_c   1.000
_cell.angle_alpha   90.00
_cell.angle_beta   90.00
_cell.angle_gamma   90.00
#
_symmetry.space_group_name_H-M   'P 1'
#
loop_
_entity.id
_entity.type
_entity.pdbx_description
1 polymer ?
#
loop_
_entity_poly.entity_id
_entity_poly.type
_entity_poly.pdbx_seq_one_letter_code
_entity_poly.pdbx_strand_id
1 'polypeptide(L)' 'MLFMILLIVPLLGTLWFLNFTMFLKNLKNGKSTHNQNLLGAVLTFIFIAALMICLVGTY' A
#
# COMPACT_ATOMS: atom_id res chain seq x y z
N MET A 1 -0.83 6.47 18.69
CA MET A 1 -1.68 5.68 17.78
C MET A 1 -2.61 6.49 16.89
N LEU A 2 -3.33 7.46 17.45
CA LEU A 2 -4.35 8.23 16.73
C LEU A 2 -3.84 8.85 15.41
N PHE A 3 -2.65 9.46 15.43
CA PHE A 3 -2.02 10.00 14.22
C PHE A 3 -1.71 8.94 13.15
N MET A 4 -1.21 7.77 13.56
CA MET A 4 -0.93 6.65 12.65
C MET A 4 -2.21 6.14 11.99
N ILE A 5 -3.28 5.99 12.76
CA ILE A 5 -4.59 5.50 12.28
C ILE A 5 -5.30 6.52 11.38
N LEU A 6 -5.28 7.81 11.74
CA LEU A 6 -6.01 8.84 10.99
C LEU A 6 -5.28 9.35 9.75
N LEU A 7 -3.95 9.27 9.70
CA LEU A 7 -3.17 9.84 8.60
C LEU A 7 -2.28 8.81 7.92
N ILE A 8 -1.39 8.14 8.66
CA ILE A 8 -0.37 7.27 8.03
C ILE A 8 -1.00 6.06 7.33
N VAL A 9 -1.90 5.34 8.00
CA VAL A 9 -2.57 4.17 7.44
C VAL A 9 -3.43 4.54 6.21
N PRO A 10 -4.28 5.59 6.25
CA PRO A 10 -5.02 6.05 5.07
C PRO A 10 -4.13 6.47 3.90
N LEU A 11 -3.02 7.17 4.17
CA LEU A 11 -2.06 7.58 3.13
C LEU A 11 -1.39 6.36 2.48
N LEU A 12 -0.93 5.39 3.27
CA LEU A 12 -0.34 4.16 2.76
C LEU A 12 -1.35 3.34 1.95
N GLY A 13 -2.59 3.22 2.43
CA GLY A 13 -3.66 2.54 1.69
C GLY A 13 -3.96 3.23 0.35
N THR A 14 -3.96 4.56 0.32
CA THR A 14 -4.13 5.34 -0.92
C THR A 14 -3.00 5.09 -1.91
N LEU A 15 -1.74 5.12 -1.45
CA LEU A 15 -0.57 4.84 -2.30
C LEU A 15 -0.58 3.40 -2.83
N TRP A 16 -0.91 2.44 -1.98
CA TRP A 16 -1.05 1.03 -2.36
C TRP A 16 -2.13 0.85 -3.44
N PHE A 17 -3.30 1.48 -3.25
CA PHE A 17 -4.40 1.42 -4.22
C PHE A 17 -4.05 2.09 -5.54
N LEU A 18 -3.36 3.22 -5.53
CA LEU A 18 -2.86 3.88 -6.75
C LEU A 18 -1.89 2.99 -7.53
N ASN A 19 -0.97 2.32 -6.84
CA ASN A 19 -0.07 1.36 -7.50
C ASN A 19 -0.87 0.19 -8.11
N PHE A 20 -1.87 -0.33 -7.41
CA PHE A 20 -2.73 -1.42 -7.90
C PHE A 20 -3.56 -1.02 -9.13
N THR A 21 -4.17 0.16 -9.13
CA THR A 21 -4.93 0.65 -10.30
C THR A 21 -4.01 0.87 -11.51
N MET A 22 -2.79 1.37 -11.29
CA MET A 22 -1.79 1.51 -12.36
C MET A 22 -1.33 0.14 -12.88
N PHE A 23 -1.14 -0.84 -11.99
CA PHE A 23 -0.86 -2.22 -12.37
C PHE A 23 -1.94 -2.77 -13.30
N LEU A 24 -3.22 -2.66 -12.91
CA LEU A 24 -4.35 -3.11 -13.74
C LEU A 24 -4.42 -2.39 -15.08
N LYS A 25 -4.17 -1.07 -15.10
CA LYS A 25 -4.13 -0.28 -16.34
C LYS A 25 -3.00 -0.74 -17.26
N ASN A 26 -1.81 -1.00 -16.73
CA ASN A 26 -0.68 -1.48 -17.51
C ASN A 26 -0.91 -2.90 -18.02
N LEU A 27 -1.44 -3.78 -17.17
CA LEU A 27 -1.80 -5.15 -17.52
C LEU A 27 -2.82 -5.18 -18.67
N LYS A 28 -3.90 -4.39 -18.56
CA LYS A 28 -4.92 -4.27 -19.62
C LYS A 28 -4.34 -3.77 -20.95
N ASN A 29 -3.36 -2.88 -20.90
CA ASN A 29 -2.74 -2.29 -22.08
C ASN A 29 -1.55 -3.10 -22.63
N GLY A 30 -1.26 -4.29 -22.07
CA GLY A 30 -0.10 -5.10 -22.46
C GLY A 30 1.25 -4.44 -22.16
N LYS A 31 1.28 -3.46 -21.24
CA LYS A 31 2.51 -2.78 -20.80
C LYS A 31 3.18 -3.58 -19.69
N SER A 32 4.50 -3.40 -19.54
CA SER A 32 5.25 -3.99 -18.43
C SER A 32 4.68 -3.56 -17.08
N THR A 33 4.54 -4.51 -16.17
CA THR A 33 4.07 -4.33 -14.79
C THR A 33 5.17 -4.51 -13.75
N HIS A 34 6.42 -4.68 -14.19
CA HIS A 34 7.56 -5.02 -13.32
C HIS A 34 7.72 -4.03 -12.15
N ASN A 35 7.66 -2.72 -12.45
CA ASN A 35 7.81 -1.68 -11.43
C ASN A 35 6.64 -1.69 -10.44
N GLN A 36 5.41 -1.89 -10.92
CA GLN A 36 4.23 -1.95 -10.06
C GLN A 36 4.21 -3.22 -9.21
N ASN A 37 4.79 -4.33 -9.68
CA ASN A 37 4.97 -5.53 -8.87
C ASN A 37 5.95 -5.28 -7.72
N LEU A 38 7.13 -4.70 -8.02
CA LEU A 38 8.12 -4.40 -7.00
C LEU A 38 7.59 -3.38 -5.98
N LEU A 39 7.04 -2.26 -6.45
CA LEU A 39 6.43 -1.24 -5.60
C LEU A 39 5.23 -1.78 -4.84
N GLY A 40 4.43 -2.64 -5.47
CA GLY A 40 3.28 -3.29 -4.85
C GLY A 40 3.70 -4.17 -3.67
N ALA A 41 4.76 -4.97 -3.82
CA ALA A 41 5.30 -5.78 -2.74
C ALA A 41 5.81 -4.91 -1.57
N VAL A 42 6.58 -3.87 -1.87
CA VAL A 42 7.12 -2.93 -0.87
C VAL A 42 5.99 -2.20 -0.14
N LEU A 43 5.03 -1.64 -0.86
CA LEU A 43 3.88 -0.94 -0.27
C LEU A 43 3.02 -1.88 0.57
N THR A 44 2.81 -3.12 0.12
CA THR A 44 2.07 -4.14 0.90
C THR A 44 2.77 -4.44 2.22
N PHE A 45 4.09 -4.65 2.18
CA PHE A 45 4.87 -4.91 3.39
C PHE A 45 4.79 -3.73 4.38
N ILE A 46 5.03 -2.50 3.91
CA ILE A 46 4.96 -1.29 4.75
C ILE A 46 3.56 -1.09 5.31
N PHE A 47 2.52 -1.31 4.50
CA PHE A 47 1.14 -1.16 4.92
C PHE A 47 0.74 -2.17 6.00
N ILE A 48 1.07 -3.45 5.82
CA ILE A 48 0.81 -4.50 6.82
C ILE A 48 1.61 -4.22 8.10
N ALA A 49 2.87 -3.80 8.00
CA ALA A 49 3.67 -3.46 9.17
C ALA A 49 3.06 -2.29 9.95
N ALA A 50 2.61 -1.23 9.27
CA ALA A 50 1.91 -0.11 9.90
C ALA A 50 0.61 -0.55 10.60
N LEU A 51 -0.16 -1.46 9.98
CA LEU A 51 -1.36 -2.03 10.60
C LEU A 51 -1.03 -2.85 11.85
N MET A 52 0.01 -3.68 11.82
CA MET A 52 0.43 -4.47 12.99
C MET A 52 0.90 -3.58 14.15
N ILE A 53 1.68 -2.53 13.87
CA ILE A 53 2.10 -1.55 14.88
C ILE A 53 0.87 -0.84 15.48
N CYS A 54 -0.09 -0.47 14.62
CA CYS A 54 -1.33 0.14 15.08
C CYS A 54 -2.10 -0.79 16.01
N LEU A 55 -2.23 -2.06 15.63
CA LEU A 55 -2.92 -3.07 16.42
C LEU A 55 -2.24 -3.27 17.77
N VAL A 56 -0.92 -3.45 17.81
CA VAL A 56 -0.19 -3.75 19.05
C VAL A 56 -0.35 -2.64 20.09
N GLY A 57 -0.09 -1.38 19.76
CA GLY A 57 -0.17 -0.34 20.78
C GLY A 57 -1.58 0.23 21.00
N THR A 58 -2.62 -0.31 20.33
CA THR A 58 -4.01 -0.07 20.75
C THR A 58 -4.39 -0.92 21.97
N TYR A 59 -3.60 -1.96 22.25
CA TYR A 59 -3.61 -2.70 23.51
C TYR A 59 -2.57 -2.10 24.48
#